data_AF-Q5BVU3-F1
#
_entry.id   AF-Q5BVU3-F1
#
_cell.length_a   1.000
_cell.length_b   1.000
_cell.length_c   1.000
_cell.angle_alpha   90.00
_cell.angle_beta   90.00
_cell.angle_gamma   90.00
#
_symmetry.space_group_name_H-M   'P 1'
#
loop_
_entity.id
_entity.type
_entity.pdbx_description
1 polymer ?
#
loop_
_entity_poly.entity_id
_entity_poly.type
_entity_poly.pdbx_seq_one_letter_code
_entity_poly.pdbx_strand_id
1 'polypeptide(L)'
;CPIKCDPSDVRIGIDYLWRAAEGGDRRCMILLARYLDLSVNLLNTGHQPNFVTTPSDMLILPALHSFINSNSHLLLPSISPDSWSEAVGWYKRAVDSAIGSSTSGDKCTDEGLDAEGRYDAAEDLLPVYRILARMAEMYSVGGFGLKQNLSLAGDLFTQAGETASCALQGRLAARYFELADEAYLSNEQMSNN
;
A
#
# COMPACT_ATOMS: atom_id res chain seq x y z
N CYS A 1 2.07 -9.69 33.38
CA CYS A 1 3.13 -8.68 33.25
C CYS A 1 2.98 -7.98 31.92
N PRO A 2 2.76 -6.65 31.83
CA PRO A 2 2.80 -5.99 30.54
C PRO A 2 4.27 -5.86 30.12
N ILE A 3 4.66 -6.58 29.06
CA ILE A 3 5.94 -6.38 28.39
C ILE A 3 5.90 -4.96 27.84
N LYS A 4 6.77 -4.08 28.34
CA LYS A 4 6.93 -2.74 27.79
C LYS A 4 7.78 -2.85 26.54
N CYS A 5 7.27 -2.36 25.42
CA CYS A 5 8.00 -2.34 24.15
C CYS A 5 9.17 -1.35 24.26
N ASP A 6 10.41 -1.82 24.06
CA ASP A 6 11.59 -0.96 23.99
C ASP A 6 11.67 -0.32 22.59
N PRO A 7 11.88 1.01 22.47
CA PRO A 7 12.24 1.64 21.21
C PRO A 7 13.32 0.89 20.40
N SER A 8 14.32 0.31 21.06
CA SER A 8 15.40 -0.40 20.36
C SER A 8 14.90 -1.60 19.53
N ASP A 9 13.92 -2.34 20.03
CA ASP A 9 13.34 -3.52 19.39
C ASP A 9 12.57 -3.16 18.12
N VAL A 10 11.87 -2.02 18.10
CA VAL A 10 11.10 -1.59 16.92
C VAL A 10 12.01 -1.16 15.79
N ARG A 11 13.13 -0.48 16.09
CA ARG A 11 14.12 -0.13 15.07
C ARG A 11 14.72 -1.39 14.42
N ILE A 12 14.99 -2.42 15.22
CA ILE A 12 15.47 -3.72 14.71
C ILE A 12 14.41 -4.35 13.81
N GLY A 13 13.14 -4.28 14.20
CA GLY A 13 12.02 -4.77 13.37
C GLY A 13 11.92 -4.06 12.02
N ILE A 14 12.11 -2.74 11.99
CA ILE A 14 12.08 -1.96 10.74
C ILE A 14 13.29 -2.29 9.85
N ASP A 15 14.50 -2.40 10.41
CA ASP A 15 15.70 -2.81 9.67
C ASP A 15 15.54 -4.22 9.07
N TYR A 16 14.90 -5.14 9.81
CA TYR A 16 14.56 -6.46 9.30
C TYR A 16 13.58 -6.38 8.12
N LEU A 17 12.51 -5.59 8.24
CA LEU A 17 11.54 -5.38 7.15
C LEU A 17 12.22 -4.83 5.90
N TRP A 18 13.12 -3.86 6.07
CA TRP A 18 13.89 -3.28 4.97
C TRP A 18 14.73 -4.33 4.23
N ARG A 19 15.57 -5.06 4.95
CA ARG A 19 16.46 -6.09 4.35
C ARG A 19 15.67 -7.20 3.68
N ALA A 20 14.56 -7.63 4.27
CA ALA A 20 13.69 -8.64 3.68
C ALA A 20 12.99 -8.13 2.40
N ALA A 21 12.52 -6.88 2.42
CA ALA A 21 11.94 -6.23 1.23
C ALA A 21 12.97 -6.08 0.10
N GLU A 22 14.21 -5.68 0.41
CA GLU A 22 15.33 -5.68 -0.55
C GLU A 22 15.63 -7.08 -1.09
N GLY A 23 15.49 -8.11 -0.26
CA GLY A 23 15.64 -9.51 -0.62
C GLY A 23 14.51 -10.08 -1.50
N GLY A 24 13.48 -9.29 -1.82
CA GLY A 24 12.38 -9.72 -2.70
C GLY A 24 11.12 -10.22 -1.96
N ASP A 25 11.09 -10.18 -0.62
CA ASP A 25 9.89 -10.57 0.13
C ASP A 25 8.78 -9.53 -0.07
N ARG A 26 7.78 -9.90 -0.88
CA ARG A 26 6.60 -9.09 -1.19
C ARG A 26 5.85 -8.62 0.06
N ARG A 27 5.74 -9.44 1.10
CA ARG A 27 5.04 -9.05 2.33
C ARG A 27 5.81 -7.95 3.05
N CYS A 28 7.13 -8.11 3.14
CA CYS A 28 7.98 -7.09 3.74
C CYS A 28 7.96 -5.79 2.93
N MET A 29 7.88 -5.85 1.60
CA MET A 29 7.67 -4.65 0.75
C MET A 29 6.36 -3.93 1.11
N ILE A 30 5.24 -4.66 1.23
CA ILE A 30 3.94 -4.08 1.59
C ILE A 30 3.98 -3.48 2.99
N LEU A 31 4.53 -4.20 3.97
CA LEU A 31 4.61 -3.75 5.36
C LEU A 31 5.48 -2.49 5.49
N LEU A 32 6.61 -2.45 4.80
CA LEU A 32 7.49 -1.29 4.76
C LEU A 32 6.82 -0.09 4.07
N ALA A 33 6.16 -0.29 2.94
CA ALA A 33 5.42 0.75 2.23
C ALA A 33 4.32 1.36 3.12
N ARG A 34 3.56 0.51 3.82
CA ARG A 34 2.52 0.94 4.76
C ARG A 34 3.09 1.69 5.95
N TYR A 35 4.22 1.24 6.49
CA TYR A 35 4.92 1.95 7.57
C TYR A 35 5.27 3.37 7.14
N LEU A 36 5.89 3.55 5.97
CA LEU A 36 6.25 4.86 5.42
C LEU A 36 5.02 5.74 5.16
N ASP A 37 3.96 5.18 4.58
CA ASP A 37 2.70 5.86 4.30
C ASP A 37 2.00 6.37 5.59
N LEU A 38 1.86 5.52 6.60
CA LEU A 38 1.22 5.88 7.86
C LEU A 38 2.06 6.85 8.69
N SER A 39 3.39 6.73 8.60
CA SER A 39 4.32 7.54 9.39
C SER A 39 4.14 9.05 9.13
N VAL A 40 3.76 9.44 7.92
CA VAL A 40 3.52 10.85 7.58
C VAL A 40 2.10 11.33 7.92
N ASN A 41 1.10 10.45 7.80
CA ASN A 41 -0.29 10.77 8.16
C ASN A 41 -0.45 11.03 9.66
N LEU A 42 0.35 10.34 10.49
CA LEU A 42 0.31 10.48 11.96
C LEU A 42 1.03 11.75 12.44
N LEU A 43 1.99 12.27 11.68
CA LEU A 43 2.68 13.53 12.00
C LEU A 43 1.92 14.78 11.52
N ASN A 44 1.09 14.65 10.48
CA ASN A 44 0.37 15.76 9.88
C ASN A 44 -1.12 15.73 10.24
N THR A 45 -1.47 16.03 11.50
CA THR A 45 -2.86 16.03 12.00
C THR A 45 -3.76 17.12 11.41
N GLY A 46 -3.27 17.91 10.44
CA GLY A 46 -3.99 19.03 9.82
C GLY A 46 -4.62 18.72 8.45
N HIS A 47 -4.29 17.59 7.83
CA HIS A 47 -4.93 17.14 6.59
C HIS A 47 -5.77 15.91 6.91
N GLN A 48 -7.09 16.02 6.83
CA GLN A 48 -7.98 14.86 6.78
C GLN A 48 -8.02 14.41 5.33
N PRO A 49 -7.33 13.34 4.95
CA PRO A 49 -7.41 12.88 3.59
C PRO A 49 -8.69 12.05 3.53
N ASN A 50 -9.57 12.36 2.58
CA ASN A 50 -10.77 11.57 2.29
C ASN A 50 -10.34 10.22 1.66
N PHE A 51 -9.63 9.39 2.41
CA PHE A 51 -9.15 8.10 1.93
C PHE A 51 -10.32 7.12 1.84
N VAL A 52 -10.31 6.31 0.77
CA VAL A 52 -11.22 5.17 0.59
C VAL A 52 -10.92 4.07 1.62
N THR A 53 -9.75 4.14 2.26
CA THR A 53 -9.25 3.20 3.25
C THR A 53 -10.13 3.25 4.51
N THR A 54 -10.96 2.22 4.70
CA THR A 54 -11.73 2.09 5.93
C THR A 54 -10.78 1.88 7.12
N PRO A 55 -11.14 2.25 8.36
CA PRO A 55 -10.32 1.91 9.54
C PRO A 55 -10.11 0.39 9.72
N SER A 56 -10.95 -0.44 9.11
CA SER A 56 -10.77 -1.89 8.97
C SER A 56 -9.63 -2.29 8.02
N ASP A 57 -9.27 -1.45 7.06
CA ASP A 57 -8.10 -1.64 6.19
C ASP A 57 -6.80 -1.17 6.88
N MET A 58 -6.89 -0.42 8.00
CA MET A 58 -5.77 -0.13 8.92
C MET A 58 -5.40 -1.33 9.83
N LEU A 59 -5.87 -2.54 9.53
CA LEU A 59 -5.36 -3.73 10.21
C LEU A 59 -3.95 -4.03 9.71
N ILE A 60 -2.95 -3.61 10.50
CA ILE A 60 -1.61 -4.15 10.84
C ILE A 60 -0.82 -2.95 11.44
N LEU A 61 -0.27 -2.89 12.66
CA LEU A 61 -0.22 -3.74 13.85
C LEU A 61 -0.87 -2.96 15.01
N PRO A 62 -1.75 -3.54 15.85
CA PRO A 62 -2.19 -2.92 17.10
C PRO A 62 -1.02 -2.46 17.99
N ALA A 63 0.11 -3.18 17.91
CA ALA A 63 1.36 -2.83 18.56
C ALA A 63 1.98 -1.52 18.01
N LEU A 64 1.92 -1.27 16.70
CA LEU A 64 2.39 -0.01 16.12
C LEU A 64 1.46 1.14 16.49
N HIS A 65 0.14 0.94 16.52
CA HIS A 65 -0.80 1.99 16.90
C HIS A 65 -0.56 2.49 18.34
N SER A 66 -0.38 1.58 19.30
CA SER A 66 -0.04 1.96 20.69
C SER A 66 1.32 2.64 20.81
N PHE A 67 2.27 2.29 19.94
CA PHE A 67 3.65 2.76 20.02
C PHE A 67 3.84 4.12 19.35
N ILE A 68 3.21 4.34 18.18
CA ILE A 68 3.25 5.60 17.45
C ILE A 68 2.49 6.70 18.21
N ASN A 69 1.37 6.36 18.86
CA ASN A 69 0.62 7.31 19.70
C ASN A 69 1.35 7.70 21.00
N SER A 70 2.33 6.91 21.46
CA SER A 70 3.01 7.13 22.74
C SER A 70 4.40 7.77 22.61
N ASN A 71 5.09 7.61 21.47
CA ASN A 71 6.49 8.04 21.28
C ASN A 71 6.73 8.61 19.88
N SER A 72 5.97 9.65 19.51
CA SER A 72 6.00 10.31 18.19
C SER A 72 7.36 10.88 17.75
N HIS A 73 8.35 11.02 18.65
CA HIS A 73 9.62 11.71 18.34
C HIS A 73 10.90 10.87 18.39
N LEU A 74 10.89 9.67 18.98
CA LEU A 74 12.15 8.98 19.36
C LEU A 74 12.53 7.79 18.47
N LEU A 75 11.65 7.40 17.55
CA LEU A 75 11.77 6.17 16.75
C LEU A 75 11.75 6.38 15.25
N LEU A 76 11.81 7.64 14.87
CA LEU A 76 11.88 8.08 13.50
C LEU A 76 13.27 8.66 13.31
N PRO A 77 14.33 7.84 13.23
CA PRO A 77 15.59 8.32 12.68
C PRO A 77 15.30 8.64 11.22
N SER A 78 14.94 9.89 10.95
CA SER A 78 14.69 10.44 9.62
C SER A 78 13.53 9.75 8.86
N ILE A 79 12.28 10.10 9.18
CA ILE A 79 11.27 10.14 8.10
C ILE A 79 11.87 11.04 7.05
N SER A 80 12.21 10.45 5.91
CA SER A 80 12.63 11.24 4.77
C SER A 80 11.48 12.21 4.48
N PRO A 81 11.75 13.49 4.17
CA PRO A 81 10.72 14.37 3.64
C PRO A 81 10.03 13.75 2.41
N ASP A 82 10.65 12.74 1.79
CA ASP A 82 10.20 12.02 0.61
C ASP A 82 9.52 10.65 0.88
N SER A 83 8.95 10.46 2.08
CA SER A 83 8.40 9.16 2.52
C SER A 83 7.30 8.58 1.61
N TRP A 84 6.47 9.40 0.94
CA TRP A 84 5.48 8.89 -0.01
C TRP A 84 6.10 8.43 -1.32
N SER A 85 7.14 9.10 -1.79
CA SER A 85 7.88 8.66 -2.99
C SER A 85 8.48 7.27 -2.79
N GLU A 86 9.00 7.01 -1.59
CA GLU A 86 9.63 5.76 -1.21
C GLU A 86 8.57 4.65 -1.00
N ALA A 87 7.49 4.96 -0.30
CA ALA A 87 6.36 4.06 -0.12
C ALA A 87 5.77 3.58 -1.46
N VAL A 88 5.56 4.51 -2.41
CA VAL A 88 5.10 4.17 -3.77
C VAL A 88 6.10 3.25 -4.48
N GLY A 89 7.41 3.48 -4.33
CA GLY A 89 8.44 2.61 -4.89
C GLY A 89 8.33 1.16 -4.39
N TRP A 90 8.09 0.99 -3.09
CA TRP A 90 7.89 -0.33 -2.48
C TRP A 90 6.56 -0.97 -2.87
N TYR A 91 5.46 -0.20 -2.91
CA TYR A 91 4.17 -0.69 -3.41
C TYR A 91 4.26 -1.17 -4.86
N LYS A 92 4.94 -0.41 -5.73
CA LYS A 92 5.14 -0.80 -7.12
C LYS A 92 5.90 -2.14 -7.23
N ARG A 93 7.01 -2.30 -6.50
CA ARG A 93 7.75 -3.57 -6.44
C ARG A 93 6.86 -4.73 -5.96
N ALA A 94 6.01 -4.47 -4.97
CA ALA A 94 5.06 -5.47 -4.47
C ALA A 94 3.98 -5.86 -5.50
N VAL A 95 3.55 -4.94 -6.37
CA VAL A 95 2.65 -5.24 -7.49
C VAL A 95 3.38 -6.02 -8.58
N ASP A 96 4.56 -5.56 -9.00
CA ASP A 96 5.36 -6.20 -10.05
C ASP A 96 5.71 -7.66 -9.71
N SER A 97 6.07 -7.93 -8.45
CA SER A 97 6.35 -9.29 -7.96
C SER A 97 5.13 -10.22 -7.98
N ALA A 98 3.91 -9.71 -7.83
CA ALA A 98 2.68 -10.51 -7.93
C ALA A 98 2.38 -10.91 -9.38
N ILE A 99 2.62 -10.01 -10.33
CA ILE A 99 2.40 -10.24 -11.76
C ILE A 99 3.45 -11.22 -12.33
N GLY A 100 4.70 -11.08 -11.92
CA GLY A 100 5.80 -11.97 -12.34
C GLY A 100 5.64 -13.42 -11.89
N SER A 101 4.93 -13.68 -10.78
CA SER A 101 4.63 -15.04 -10.31
C SER A 101 3.47 -15.71 -11.07
N SER A 102 2.69 -14.94 -11.83
CA SER A 102 1.47 -15.41 -12.51
C SER A 102 1.71 -15.80 -13.98
N THR A 103 2.90 -15.55 -14.52
CA THR A 103 3.23 -15.73 -15.96
C THR A 103 4.17 -16.89 -16.25
N SER A 104 4.60 -17.64 -15.24
CA SER A 104 5.38 -18.88 -15.38
C SER A 104 4.51 -20.10 -15.02
N GLY A 105 3.52 -20.41 -15.85
CA GLY A 105 2.56 -21.49 -15.58
C GLY A 105 1.77 -21.96 -16.81
N ASP A 106 2.43 -22.15 -17.96
CA ASP A 106 1.92 -23.09 -18.95
C ASP A 106 2.32 -24.50 -18.49
N LYS A 107 1.39 -25.27 -17.91
CA LYS A 107 1.07 -26.64 -18.33
C LYS A 107 -0.03 -27.26 -17.48
N CYS A 108 -1.01 -27.82 -18.18
CA CYS A 108 -1.97 -28.83 -17.73
C CYS A 108 -1.34 -29.87 -16.78
N THR A 109 -1.80 -29.90 -15.53
CA THR A 109 -1.69 -31.06 -14.63
C THR A 109 -3.00 -31.21 -13.88
N ASP A 110 -3.74 -32.26 -14.24
CA ASP A 110 -4.77 -32.90 -13.43
C ASP A 110 -4.09 -33.56 -12.22
N GLU A 111 -3.64 -32.72 -11.29
CA GLU A 111 -3.18 -33.13 -9.97
C GLU A 111 -4.08 -32.41 -8.96
N GLY A 112 -4.51 -33.16 -7.95
CA GLY A 112 -5.60 -32.79 -7.05
C GLY A 112 -5.50 -31.38 -6.47
N LEU A 113 -6.67 -30.85 -6.08
CA LEU A 113 -6.91 -29.52 -5.51
C LEU A 113 -6.10 -29.18 -4.23
N ASP A 114 -5.13 -30.01 -3.83
CA ASP A 114 -4.29 -29.90 -2.64
C ASP A 114 -2.77 -29.86 -2.92
N ALA A 115 -2.31 -30.16 -4.14
CA ALA A 115 -0.87 -30.34 -4.43
C ALA A 115 -0.07 -29.02 -4.53
N GLU A 116 -0.74 -27.90 -4.79
CA GLU A 116 -0.06 -26.61 -5.00
C GLU A 116 0.15 -25.81 -3.71
N GLY A 117 -0.29 -26.34 -2.55
CA GLY A 117 -0.01 -25.72 -1.26
C GLY A 117 -0.39 -24.23 -1.19
N ARG A 118 -1.45 -23.83 -1.91
CA ARG A 118 -1.90 -22.42 -1.99
C ARG A 118 -2.70 -21.97 -0.77
N TYR A 119 -2.71 -22.76 0.31
CA TYR A 119 -3.25 -22.34 1.61
C TYR A 119 -2.19 -21.51 2.35
N ASP A 120 -1.83 -20.37 1.76
CA ASP A 120 -1.12 -19.34 2.50
C ASP A 120 -2.15 -18.56 3.31
N ALA A 121 -2.22 -18.79 4.63
CA ALA A 121 -3.06 -18.00 5.54
C ALA A 121 -2.71 -16.48 5.56
N ALA A 122 -1.80 -16.03 4.68
CA ALA A 122 -1.40 -14.66 4.46
C ALA A 122 -1.67 -14.15 3.02
N GLU A 123 -2.60 -14.77 2.28
CA GLU A 123 -3.19 -14.23 1.03
C GLU A 123 -3.72 -12.77 1.19
N ASP A 124 -3.89 -12.31 2.44
CA ASP A 124 -4.74 -11.18 2.84
C ASP A 124 -4.03 -9.90 3.33
N LEU A 125 -2.71 -9.70 3.12
CA LEU A 125 -2.10 -8.45 3.62
C LEU A 125 -2.57 -7.20 2.87
N LEU A 126 -2.63 -7.27 1.53
CA LEU A 126 -3.30 -6.28 0.67
C LEU A 126 -3.36 -6.86 -0.76
N PRO A 127 -4.55 -7.13 -1.33
CA PRO A 127 -4.67 -7.56 -2.72
C PRO A 127 -4.22 -6.45 -3.67
N VAL A 128 -3.74 -6.83 -4.87
CA VAL A 128 -3.12 -5.89 -5.84
C VAL A 128 -4.00 -4.69 -6.13
N TYR A 129 -5.31 -4.88 -6.32
CA TYR A 129 -6.25 -3.78 -6.58
C TYR A 129 -6.27 -2.72 -5.46
N ARG A 130 -6.02 -3.09 -4.19
CA ARG A 130 -5.94 -2.12 -3.08
C ARG A 130 -4.62 -1.36 -3.06
N ILE A 131 -3.53 -2.03 -3.43
CA ILE A 131 -2.22 -1.38 -3.53
C ILE A 131 -2.26 -0.33 -4.65
N LEU A 132 -2.82 -0.69 -5.80
CA LEU A 132 -3.01 0.21 -6.94
C LEU A 132 -3.86 1.44 -6.57
N ALA A 133 -5.02 1.20 -5.95
CA ALA A 133 -5.89 2.29 -5.49
C ALA A 133 -5.19 3.19 -4.47
N ARG A 134 -4.39 2.62 -3.55
CA ARG A 134 -3.65 3.43 -2.59
C ARG A 134 -2.58 4.29 -3.26
N MET A 135 -1.82 3.74 -4.21
CA MET A 135 -0.87 4.53 -5.00
C MET A 135 -1.57 5.66 -5.77
N ALA A 136 -2.74 5.38 -6.33
CA ALA A 136 -3.55 6.39 -7.03
C ALA A 136 -3.94 7.56 -6.11
N GLU A 137 -4.39 7.28 -4.88
CA GLU A 137 -4.68 8.31 -3.87
C GLU A 137 -3.43 9.15 -3.52
N MET A 138 -2.27 8.52 -3.39
CA MET A 138 -1.02 9.24 -3.11
C MET A 138 -0.66 10.18 -4.26
N TYR A 139 -0.82 9.75 -5.51
CA TYR A 139 -0.59 10.60 -6.69
C TYR A 139 -1.67 11.67 -6.88
N SER A 140 -2.92 11.41 -6.48
CA SER A 140 -4.01 12.38 -6.63
C SER A 140 -3.86 13.57 -5.69
N VAL A 141 -3.28 13.37 -4.50
CA VAL A 141 -2.99 14.44 -3.55
C VAL A 141 -1.58 15.01 -3.76
N GLY A 142 -0.57 14.15 -3.92
CA GLY A 142 0.84 14.55 -3.83
C GLY A 142 1.26 14.99 -2.43
N GLY A 143 2.53 15.35 -2.25
CA GLY A 143 3.12 15.70 -0.96
C GLY A 143 4.12 14.66 -0.46
N PHE A 144 4.83 14.97 0.63
CA PHE A 144 5.85 14.09 1.23
C PHE A 144 6.84 13.53 0.18
N GLY A 145 7.38 14.42 -0.65
CA GLY A 145 8.30 14.17 -1.76
C GLY A 145 7.70 13.50 -3.00
N LEU A 146 6.40 13.21 -3.00
CA LEU A 146 5.69 12.74 -4.17
C LEU A 146 5.04 13.92 -4.90
N LYS A 147 5.35 14.10 -6.19
CA LYS A 147 4.66 15.10 -7.02
C LYS A 147 3.26 14.62 -7.37
N GLN A 148 2.27 15.49 -7.19
CA GLN A 148 0.90 15.23 -7.64
C GLN A 148 0.86 14.94 -9.14
N ASN A 149 0.17 13.88 -9.53
CA ASN A 149 -0.03 13.48 -10.92
C ASN A 149 -1.41 12.85 -11.09
N LEU A 150 -2.39 13.67 -11.47
CA LEU A 150 -3.79 13.25 -11.61
C LEU A 150 -4.01 12.30 -12.78
N SER A 151 -3.27 12.46 -13.89
CA SER A 151 -3.33 11.54 -15.02
C SER A 151 -2.90 10.13 -14.59
N LEU A 152 -1.76 10.02 -13.90
CA LEU A 152 -1.27 8.73 -13.41
C LEU A 152 -2.20 8.14 -12.33
N ALA A 153 -2.79 8.99 -11.48
CA ALA A 153 -3.78 8.56 -10.51
C ALA A 153 -5.01 7.93 -11.20
N GLY A 154 -5.53 8.55 -12.26
CA GLY A 154 -6.62 7.99 -13.07
C GLY A 154 -6.27 6.64 -13.69
N ASP A 155 -5.06 6.50 -14.25
CA ASP A 155 -4.60 5.24 -14.84
C ASP A 155 -4.53 4.12 -13.78
N LEU A 156 -3.98 4.44 -12.60
CA LEU A 156 -3.86 3.50 -11.48
C LEU A 156 -5.23 3.11 -10.90
N PHE A 157 -6.18 4.04 -10.80
CA PHE A 157 -7.55 3.72 -10.38
C PHE A 157 -8.27 2.84 -11.40
N THR A 158 -8.09 3.10 -12.70
CA THR A 158 -8.64 2.25 -13.76
C THR A 158 -8.08 0.82 -13.64
N GLN A 159 -6.76 0.68 -13.50
CA GLN A 159 -6.12 -0.63 -13.29
C GLN A 159 -6.60 -1.31 -12.01
N ALA A 160 -6.81 -0.55 -10.93
CA ALA A 160 -7.39 -1.06 -9.69
C ALA A 160 -8.82 -1.57 -9.91
N GLY A 161 -9.65 -0.84 -10.66
CA GLY A 161 -11.02 -1.21 -11.02
C GLY A 161 -11.10 -2.50 -11.85
N GLU A 162 -10.23 -2.63 -12.85
CA GLU A 162 -10.10 -3.85 -13.66
C GLU A 162 -9.67 -5.05 -12.80
N THR A 163 -8.61 -4.87 -12.00
CA THR A 163 -8.09 -5.94 -11.12
C THR A 163 -9.12 -6.34 -10.08
N ALA A 164 -9.87 -5.39 -9.52
CA ALA A 164 -10.97 -5.65 -8.59
C ALA A 164 -12.13 -6.38 -9.27
N SER A 165 -12.45 -6.05 -10.53
CA SER A 165 -13.48 -6.74 -11.32
C SER A 165 -13.11 -8.20 -11.55
N CYS A 166 -11.86 -8.49 -11.93
CA CYS A 166 -11.34 -9.85 -12.06
C CYS A 166 -11.39 -10.62 -10.74
N ALA A 167 -11.19 -9.93 -9.61
CA ALA A 167 -11.31 -10.50 -8.27
C ALA A 167 -12.77 -10.57 -7.74
N LEU A 168 -13.77 -10.37 -8.61
CA LEU A 168 -15.21 -10.39 -8.29
C LEU A 168 -15.64 -9.36 -7.23
N GLN A 169 -14.88 -8.28 -7.08
CA GLN A 169 -15.17 -7.15 -6.18
C GLN A 169 -15.93 -6.03 -6.91
N GLY A 170 -17.07 -6.34 -7.53
CA GLY A 170 -17.78 -5.44 -8.45
C GLY A 170 -18.16 -4.07 -7.86
N ARG A 171 -18.57 -4.01 -6.57
CA ARG A 171 -18.86 -2.72 -5.91
C ARG A 171 -17.60 -1.86 -5.72
N LEU A 172 -16.48 -2.50 -5.40
CA LEU A 172 -15.22 -1.80 -5.23
C LEU A 172 -14.65 -1.36 -6.59
N ALA A 173 -14.80 -2.19 -7.61
CA ALA A 173 -14.41 -1.86 -8.97
C ALA A 173 -15.16 -0.63 -9.49
N ALA A 174 -16.49 -0.58 -9.32
CA ALA A 174 -17.30 0.58 -9.70
C ALA A 174 -16.79 1.86 -9.02
N ARG A 175 -16.50 1.80 -7.72
CA ARG A 175 -15.94 2.94 -6.98
C ARG A 175 -14.57 3.38 -7.53
N TYR A 176 -13.70 2.45 -7.93
CA TYR A 176 -12.41 2.81 -8.51
C TYR A 176 -12.54 3.44 -9.90
N PHE A 177 -13.49 2.98 -10.73
CA PHE A 177 -13.77 3.63 -12.01
C PHE A 177 -14.30 5.06 -11.82
N GLU A 178 -15.20 5.27 -10.85
CA GLU A 178 -15.68 6.62 -10.49
C GLU A 178 -14.52 7.54 -10.07
N LEU A 179 -13.61 7.05 -9.22
CA LEU A 179 -12.43 7.82 -8.79
C LEU A 179 -11.44 8.09 -9.94
N ALA A 180 -11.35 7.19 -10.92
CA ALA A 180 -10.53 7.42 -12.11
C ALA A 180 -11.08 8.59 -12.93
N ASP A 181 -12.39 8.59 -13.19
CA ASP A 181 -13.06 9.67 -13.90
C ASP A 181 -12.90 11.02 -13.18
N GLU A 182 -13.09 11.05 -11.85
CA GLU A 182 -12.87 12.25 -11.03
C GLU A 182 -11.44 12.79 -11.15
N ALA A 183 -10.43 11.91 -11.17
CA ALA A 183 -9.03 12.30 -11.31
C ALA A 183 -8.76 12.92 -12.70
N TYR A 184 -9.27 12.31 -13.77
CA TYR A 184 -9.13 12.87 -15.13
C TYR A 184 -9.85 14.21 -15.28
N LEU A 185 -11.08 14.33 -14.78
CA LEU A 185 -11.85 15.58 -14.81
C LEU A 185 -11.13 16.70 -14.04
N SER A 186 -10.55 16.38 -12.88
CA SER A 186 -9.77 17.34 -12.09
C SER A 186 -8.51 17.80 -12.84
N ASN A 187 -7.88 16.89 -13.59
CA ASN A 187 -6.70 17.20 -14.40
C ASN A 187 -7.04 18.18 -15.54
N GLU A 188 -8.18 17.98 -16.22
CA GLU A 188 -8.66 18.88 -17.27
C GLU A 188 -8.99 20.27 -16.72
N GLN A 189 -9.64 20.35 -15.55
CA GLN A 189 -9.95 21.63 -14.90
C GLN A 189 -8.69 22.39 -14.49
N MET A 190 -7.64 21.70 -14.03
CA MET A 190 -6.35 22.32 -13.69
C MET A 190 -5.62 22.83 -14.93
N SER A 191 -5.75 22.16 -16.08
CA SER A 191 -5.13 22.58 -17.34
C SER A 191 -5.83 23.78 -18.00
N ASN A 192 -7.09 24.02 -17.68
CA ASN A 192 -7.92 25.08 -18.28
C ASN A 192 -7.93 26.39 -17.47
N ASN A 193 -7.29 26.41 -16.29
CA ASN A 193 -7.11 27.58 -15.42
C ASN A 193 -5.68 28.12 -15.50
#